data_AF-A0A556MS73-F1
#
_entry.id   AF-A0A556MS73-F1
#
_cell.length_a   1.000
_cell.length_b   1.000
_cell.length_c   1.000
_cell.angle_alpha   90.00
_cell.angle_beta   90.00
_cell.angle_gamma   90.00
#
_symmetry.space_group_name_H-M   'P 1'
#
loop_
_entity.id
_entity.type
_entity.pdbx_description
1 polymer ?
#
loop_
_entity_poly.entity_id
_entity_poly.type
_entity_poly.pdbx_seq_one_letter_code
_entity_poly.pdbx_strand_id
1 'polypeptide(L)'
;MSFSNRVILLLLLTGSINHAKAQQTTVPVKQTAPAVLPGKGPAEFDFFYAGEAKDRKMYIVRNGKITWSYIDTTGRGEISDAVLMKNGNILFAHQFGVTLIDKNKNVLWNYDAPKNHETHTAQPIGNDHVVFIQNGDTAKLFVMNIKTNKLERQFILPTKGTGTHGQFRHARLTKDGNILVAHMDLGKICEYDINGKQLLSIDMPGVWSVEPLKNDNILACGHEGHRTSYAREVNRKGEIVWEYMMSDIPDYSFPEPQIATRLANGNTLINNWFNSWEGPGKIDPQNQPVQAIEVTPDKKVVWALRSWTAPLNLGPSTTIQLLNDANAITEHVHFGDIR
;
A
#
# COMPACT_ATOMS: atom_id res chain seq x y z
N MET A 1 -20.79 83.91 56.14
CA MET A 1 -19.62 83.22 56.70
C MET A 1 -18.98 82.40 55.59
N SER A 2 -17.67 82.58 55.44
CA SER A 2 -16.81 82.09 54.35
C SER A 2 -16.81 80.55 54.22
N PHE A 3 -16.99 80.03 53.00
CA PHE A 3 -16.61 78.65 52.66
C PHE A 3 -15.40 78.71 51.73
N SER A 4 -14.31 78.12 52.22
CA SER A 4 -12.97 78.10 51.62
C SER A 4 -12.85 76.98 50.58
N ASN A 5 -12.42 77.34 49.37
CA ASN A 5 -11.96 76.44 48.33
C ASN A 5 -10.70 75.68 48.78
N ARG A 6 -10.69 74.35 48.65
CA ARG A 6 -9.46 73.55 48.58
C ARG A 6 -9.46 72.71 47.31
N VAL A 7 -8.46 73.00 46.49
CA VAL A 7 -8.05 72.33 45.25
C VAL A 7 -7.56 70.92 45.57
N ILE A 8 -8.05 69.91 44.82
CA ILE A 8 -7.47 68.56 44.81
C ILE A 8 -6.72 68.39 43.48
N LEU A 9 -5.43 68.13 43.60
CA LEU A 9 -4.46 67.91 42.54
C LEU A 9 -4.68 66.53 41.92
N LEU A 10 -5.02 66.46 40.62
CA LEU A 10 -5.13 65.19 39.89
C LEU A 10 -3.72 64.79 39.40
N LEU A 11 -3.14 63.73 39.97
CA LEU A 11 -1.92 63.10 39.47
C LEU A 11 -2.26 62.15 38.31
N LEU A 12 -1.84 62.50 37.10
CA LEU A 12 -1.86 61.63 35.92
C LEU A 12 -0.68 60.64 36.01
N LEU A 13 -0.98 59.39 36.36
CA LEU A 13 -0.05 58.26 36.24
C LEU A 13 -0.11 57.71 34.81
N THR A 14 0.89 58.01 33.99
CA THR A 14 1.10 57.37 32.68
C THR A 14 1.69 55.98 32.90
N GLY A 15 0.84 54.94 32.93
CA GLY A 15 1.27 53.54 32.95
C GLY A 15 1.73 53.09 31.57
N SER A 16 3.03 52.79 31.42
CA SER A 16 3.57 52.14 30.23
C SER A 16 3.11 50.68 30.16
N ILE A 17 2.23 50.36 29.21
CA ILE A 17 1.81 48.97 28.96
C ILE A 17 2.93 48.26 28.17
N ASN A 18 3.79 47.54 28.89
CA ASN A 18 4.72 46.60 28.28
C ASN A 18 3.92 45.46 27.64
N HIS A 19 3.86 45.45 26.30
CA HIS A 19 3.40 44.30 25.54
C HIS A 19 4.45 43.19 25.64
N ALA A 20 4.33 42.33 26.65
CA ALA A 20 5.05 41.06 26.65
C ALA A 20 4.53 40.24 25.47
N LYS A 21 5.35 40.12 24.41
CA LYS A 21 5.12 39.14 23.34
C LYS A 21 5.08 37.77 24.00
N ALA A 22 3.91 37.14 24.05
CA ALA A 22 3.80 35.74 24.36
C ALA A 22 4.67 34.97 23.36
N GLN A 23 5.78 34.40 23.84
CA GLN A 23 6.52 33.42 23.07
C GLN A 23 5.60 32.22 22.87
N GLN A 24 5.09 32.04 21.65
CA GLN A 24 4.52 30.78 21.22
C GLN A 24 5.61 29.72 21.44
N THR A 25 5.42 28.88 22.45
CA THR A 25 6.18 27.65 22.60
C THR A 25 5.83 26.76 21.41
N THR A 26 6.68 26.77 20.39
CA THR A 26 6.57 25.84 19.28
C THR A 26 6.81 24.45 19.83
N VAL A 27 5.76 23.64 19.96
CA VAL A 27 5.92 22.20 20.21
C VAL A 27 6.77 21.64 19.07
N PRO A 28 7.90 20.96 19.35
CA PRO A 28 8.72 20.40 18.29
C PRO A 28 7.88 19.43 17.45
N VAL A 29 7.84 19.66 16.13
CA VAL A 29 7.18 18.73 15.21
C VAL A 29 7.92 17.40 15.26
N LYS A 30 7.23 16.31 15.62
CA LYS A 30 7.81 14.96 15.61
C LYS A 30 8.21 14.64 14.17
N GLN A 31 9.48 14.29 13.97
CA GLN A 31 9.99 13.85 12.66
C GLN A 31 9.33 12.53 12.25
N THR A 32 9.02 12.39 10.97
CA THR A 32 8.35 11.20 10.41
C THR A 32 9.33 10.10 9.99
N ALA A 33 10.63 10.38 9.99
CA ALA A 33 11.69 9.42 9.74
C ALA A 33 13.03 9.97 10.25
N PRO A 34 14.05 9.12 10.47
CA PRO A 34 15.41 9.58 10.72
C PRO A 34 15.95 10.52 9.63
N ALA A 35 16.83 11.44 10.03
CA ALA A 35 17.49 12.37 9.10
C ALA A 35 18.36 11.61 8.07
N VAL A 36 19.13 10.64 8.56
CA VAL A 36 19.94 9.72 7.76
C VAL A 36 19.22 8.38 7.68
N LEU A 37 18.86 7.98 6.46
CA LEU A 37 18.21 6.71 6.19
C LEU A 37 19.25 5.64 5.84
N PRO A 38 19.03 4.36 6.20
CA PRO A 38 19.93 3.28 5.81
C PRO A 38 19.81 2.96 4.31
N GLY A 39 20.87 2.36 3.75
CA GLY A 39 20.98 2.01 2.34
C GLY A 39 21.24 3.20 1.41
N LYS A 40 21.21 2.97 0.10
CA LYS A 40 21.49 3.97 -0.95
C LYS A 40 20.22 4.58 -1.55
N GLY A 41 19.12 4.59 -0.79
CA GLY A 41 17.83 5.10 -1.23
C GLY A 41 17.37 4.47 -2.56
N PRO A 42 16.83 5.26 -3.51
CA PRO A 42 16.38 4.74 -4.80
C PRO A 42 17.45 4.06 -5.67
N ALA A 43 18.73 4.23 -5.35
CA ALA A 43 19.84 3.63 -6.11
C ALA A 43 20.28 2.26 -5.55
N GLU A 44 19.71 1.79 -4.44
CA GLU A 44 20.01 0.47 -3.89
C GLU A 44 19.47 -0.66 -4.79
N PHE A 45 18.25 -0.48 -5.29
CA PHE A 45 17.53 -1.48 -6.07
C PHE A 45 17.01 -0.92 -7.39
N ASP A 46 16.93 -1.80 -8.38
CA ASP A 46 16.09 -1.62 -9.55
C ASP A 46 14.69 -2.14 -9.20
N PHE A 47 13.64 -1.33 -9.38
CA PHE A 47 12.28 -1.71 -9.00
C PHE A 47 11.21 -1.10 -9.91
N PHE A 48 10.10 -1.82 -10.04
CA PHE A 48 8.82 -1.29 -10.51
C PHE A 48 8.01 -0.78 -9.31
N TYR A 49 7.28 0.31 -9.51
CA TYR A 49 6.60 1.06 -8.45
C TYR A 49 5.22 1.53 -8.91
N ALA A 50 4.22 1.39 -8.06
CA ALA A 50 2.90 1.98 -8.20
C ALA A 50 2.35 2.41 -6.82
N GLY A 51 1.38 3.32 -6.82
CA GLY A 51 0.73 3.76 -5.59
C GLY A 51 -0.68 4.29 -5.78
N GLU A 52 -1.50 4.07 -4.77
CA GLU A 52 -2.84 4.65 -4.66
C GLU A 52 -2.72 6.18 -4.50
N ALA A 53 -3.16 6.89 -5.53
CA ALA A 53 -3.14 8.35 -5.59
C ALA A 53 -4.29 8.85 -6.47
N LYS A 54 -4.46 10.18 -6.50
CA LYS A 54 -5.43 10.87 -7.39
C LYS A 54 -5.17 10.61 -8.86
N ASP A 55 -3.89 10.53 -9.23
CA ASP A 55 -3.44 10.19 -10.58
C ASP A 55 -2.92 8.76 -10.60
N ARG A 56 -3.14 8.05 -11.70
CA ARG A 56 -2.61 6.71 -11.90
C ARG A 56 -1.16 6.82 -12.36
N LYS A 57 -0.23 6.54 -11.45
CA LYS A 57 1.22 6.67 -11.69
C LYS A 57 1.92 5.33 -11.47
N MET A 58 2.75 4.96 -12.43
CA MET A 58 3.64 3.80 -12.33
C MET A 58 5.03 4.18 -12.85
N TYR A 59 6.06 3.62 -12.25
CA TYR A 59 7.46 3.91 -12.58
C TYR A 59 8.29 2.65 -12.63
N ILE A 60 9.26 2.62 -13.55
CA ILE A 60 10.40 1.72 -13.47
C ILE A 60 11.61 2.57 -13.11
N VAL A 61 12.22 2.27 -11.96
CA VAL A 61 13.42 2.92 -11.46
C VAL A 61 14.61 1.98 -11.63
N ARG A 62 15.68 2.47 -12.27
CA ARG A 62 16.95 1.76 -12.38
C ARG A 62 18.11 2.66 -12.02
N ASN A 63 19.05 2.14 -11.22
CA ASN A 63 20.19 2.92 -10.72
C ASN A 63 19.79 4.30 -10.15
N GLY A 64 18.68 4.36 -9.42
CA GLY A 64 18.15 5.59 -8.82
C GLY A 64 17.52 6.59 -9.79
N LYS A 65 17.22 6.19 -11.03
CA LYS A 65 16.59 7.05 -12.05
C LYS A 65 15.33 6.41 -12.61
N ILE A 66 14.29 7.21 -12.87
CA ILE A 66 13.13 6.77 -13.64
C ILE A 66 13.59 6.47 -15.08
N THR A 67 13.46 5.23 -15.52
CA THR A 67 13.74 4.79 -16.90
C THR A 67 12.48 4.59 -17.73
N TRP A 68 11.32 4.49 -17.07
CA TRP A 68 10.01 4.42 -17.71
C TRP A 68 8.95 4.96 -16.74
N SER A 69 7.93 5.62 -17.27
CA SER A 69 6.80 6.10 -16.49
C SER A 69 5.49 5.95 -17.25
N TYR A 70 4.43 5.67 -16.51
CA TYR A 70 3.04 5.84 -16.91
C TYR A 70 2.42 6.86 -15.98
N ILE A 71 1.93 7.95 -16.54
CA ILE A 71 1.27 9.04 -15.82
C ILE A 71 -0.04 9.27 -16.53
N ASP A 72 -1.12 8.79 -15.95
CA ASP A 72 -2.46 9.01 -16.45
C ASP A 72 -3.24 9.87 -15.47
N THR A 73 -3.43 11.13 -15.89
CA THR A 73 -4.17 12.17 -15.16
C THR A 73 -5.63 12.25 -15.59
N THR A 74 -6.05 11.42 -16.55
CA THR A 74 -7.42 11.41 -17.10
C THR A 74 -8.21 10.19 -16.65
N GLY A 75 -7.51 9.09 -16.41
CA GLY A 75 -8.06 7.91 -15.77
C GLY A 75 -8.53 8.20 -14.36
N ARG A 76 -9.44 7.36 -13.90
CA ARG A 76 -10.04 7.46 -12.57
C ARG A 76 -9.65 6.23 -11.75
N GLY A 77 -9.66 6.42 -10.43
CA GLY A 77 -9.48 5.33 -9.49
C GLY A 77 -8.03 5.06 -9.14
N GLU A 78 -7.83 4.60 -7.92
CA GLU A 78 -6.52 4.28 -7.36
C GLU A 78 -5.94 3.00 -7.96
N ILE A 79 -4.60 2.92 -8.15
CA ILE A 79 -3.92 1.66 -8.48
C ILE A 79 -3.58 0.96 -7.16
N SER A 80 -4.24 -0.16 -6.88
CA SER A 80 -4.04 -0.93 -5.64
C SER A 80 -3.12 -2.14 -5.82
N ASP A 81 -2.88 -2.56 -7.06
CA ASP A 81 -2.02 -3.70 -7.36
C ASP A 81 -1.51 -3.62 -8.81
N ALA A 82 -0.26 -3.98 -9.03
CA ALA A 82 0.35 -3.96 -10.35
C ALA A 82 1.52 -4.93 -10.46
N VAL A 83 1.66 -5.57 -11.62
CA VAL A 83 2.72 -6.53 -11.91
C VAL A 83 3.39 -6.13 -13.22
N LEU A 84 4.70 -5.83 -13.15
CA LEU A 84 5.55 -5.75 -14.33
C LEU A 84 5.94 -7.17 -14.74
N MET A 85 5.51 -7.58 -15.92
CA MET A 85 5.76 -8.90 -16.48
C MET A 85 7.14 -8.98 -17.15
N LYS A 86 7.69 -10.19 -17.28
CA LYS A 86 8.99 -10.47 -17.92
C LYS A 86 9.08 -10.00 -19.38
N ASN A 87 7.96 -9.99 -20.10
CA ASN A 87 7.88 -9.49 -21.47
C ASN A 87 7.83 -7.95 -21.55
N GLY A 88 7.82 -7.25 -20.41
CA GLY A 88 7.75 -5.80 -20.31
C GLY A 88 6.33 -5.22 -20.33
N ASN A 89 5.30 -6.06 -20.39
CA ASN A 89 3.91 -5.64 -20.20
C ASN A 89 3.63 -5.37 -18.72
N ILE A 90 2.61 -4.57 -18.44
CA ILE A 90 2.19 -4.26 -17.08
C ILE A 90 0.70 -4.55 -16.96
N LEU A 91 0.37 -5.46 -16.06
CA LEU A 91 -0.99 -5.70 -15.60
C LEU A 91 -1.21 -4.89 -14.33
N PHE A 92 -2.28 -4.11 -14.25
CA PHE A 92 -2.60 -3.36 -13.04
C PHE A 92 -4.10 -3.37 -12.77
N ALA A 93 -4.45 -3.57 -11.50
CA ALA A 93 -5.78 -3.36 -10.98
C ALA A 93 -5.89 -1.91 -10.50
N HIS A 94 -6.90 -1.22 -11.00
CA HIS A 94 -7.31 0.08 -10.51
C HIS A 94 -8.76 0.02 -10.04
N GLN A 95 -9.19 0.96 -9.20
CA GLN A 95 -10.51 0.94 -8.55
C GLN A 95 -11.68 0.58 -9.49
N PHE A 96 -11.62 0.98 -10.76
CA PHE A 96 -12.72 0.78 -11.73
C PHE A 96 -12.45 -0.30 -12.79
N GLY A 97 -11.39 -1.10 -12.67
CA GLY A 97 -11.08 -2.12 -13.66
C GLY A 97 -9.69 -2.74 -13.55
N VAL A 98 -9.40 -3.63 -14.49
CA VAL A 98 -8.09 -4.26 -14.64
C VAL A 98 -7.61 -3.99 -16.06
N THR A 99 -6.41 -3.47 -16.21
CA THR A 99 -5.85 -3.12 -17.51
C THR A 99 -4.50 -3.80 -17.70
N LEU A 100 -4.28 -4.35 -18.90
CA LEU A 100 -2.99 -4.80 -19.38
C LEU A 100 -2.49 -3.83 -20.44
N ILE A 101 -1.28 -3.31 -20.26
CA ILE A 101 -0.60 -2.45 -21.25
C ILE A 101 0.75 -3.04 -21.68
N ASP A 102 1.19 -2.68 -22.88
CA ASP A 102 2.57 -2.90 -23.31
C ASP A 102 3.53 -1.79 -22.79
N LYS A 103 4.84 -1.97 -23.01
CA LYS A 103 5.86 -0.97 -22.67
C LYS A 103 5.68 0.38 -23.38
N ASN A 104 4.94 0.42 -24.49
CA ASN A 104 4.61 1.63 -25.24
C ASN A 104 3.31 2.27 -24.75
N LYS A 105 2.69 1.72 -23.69
CA LYS A 105 1.44 2.17 -23.06
C LYS A 105 0.19 1.90 -23.90
N ASN A 106 0.28 1.02 -24.90
CA ASN A 106 -0.89 0.56 -25.64
C ASN A 106 -1.69 -0.41 -24.76
N VAL A 107 -3.00 -0.21 -24.68
CA VAL A 107 -3.91 -1.14 -24.01
C VAL A 107 -4.01 -2.42 -24.84
N LEU A 108 -3.62 -3.55 -24.24
CA LEU A 108 -3.69 -4.87 -24.84
C LEU A 108 -4.98 -5.60 -24.44
N TRP A 109 -5.45 -5.37 -23.22
CA TRP A 109 -6.68 -5.93 -22.69
C TRP A 109 -7.21 -5.03 -21.55
N ASN A 110 -8.52 -4.97 -21.38
CA ASN A 110 -9.16 -4.22 -20.31
C ASN A 110 -10.43 -4.92 -19.84
N TYR A 111 -10.67 -4.88 -18.54
CA TYR A 111 -11.93 -5.21 -17.90
C TYR A 111 -12.42 -3.99 -17.12
N ASP A 112 -13.65 -3.54 -17.38
CA ASP A 112 -14.28 -2.46 -16.63
C ASP A 112 -15.17 -3.03 -15.52
N ALA A 113 -14.91 -2.61 -14.28
CA ALA A 113 -15.77 -2.94 -13.16
C ALA A 113 -17.18 -2.33 -13.39
N PRO A 114 -18.26 -3.09 -13.16
CA PRO A 114 -19.60 -2.55 -13.23
C PRO A 114 -19.79 -1.38 -12.25
N LYS A 115 -20.84 -0.57 -12.47
CA LYS A 115 -21.20 0.49 -11.52
C LYS A 115 -21.32 -0.08 -10.09
N ASN A 116 -20.82 0.68 -9.10
CA ASN A 116 -20.77 0.32 -7.67
C ASN A 116 -19.90 -0.91 -7.34
N HIS A 117 -19.13 -1.42 -8.30
CA HIS A 117 -18.13 -2.45 -8.10
C HIS A 117 -16.74 -1.85 -8.23
N GLU A 118 -15.78 -2.51 -7.61
CA GLU A 118 -14.38 -2.10 -7.64
C GLU A 118 -13.48 -3.29 -7.89
N THR A 119 -12.26 -3.05 -8.36
CA THR A 119 -11.21 -4.07 -8.48
C THR A 119 -9.93 -3.50 -7.89
N HIS A 120 -9.26 -4.29 -7.06
CA HIS A 120 -8.04 -3.82 -6.39
C HIS A 120 -6.88 -4.79 -6.47
N THR A 121 -7.09 -6.02 -6.96
CA THR A 121 -6.03 -7.00 -7.12
C THR A 121 -6.19 -7.74 -8.43
N ALA A 122 -5.08 -7.98 -9.10
CA ALA A 122 -5.00 -8.80 -10.29
C ALA A 122 -3.62 -9.44 -10.39
N GLN A 123 -3.58 -10.72 -10.76
CA GLN A 123 -2.33 -11.45 -10.97
C GLN A 123 -2.38 -12.15 -12.34
N PRO A 124 -1.32 -12.03 -13.17
CA PRO A 124 -1.24 -12.81 -14.40
C PRO A 124 -1.05 -14.30 -14.07
N ILE A 125 -1.67 -15.16 -14.86
CA ILE A 125 -1.41 -16.60 -14.90
C ILE A 125 -0.85 -16.88 -16.29
N GLY A 126 0.45 -17.15 -16.36
CA GLY A 126 1.17 -17.19 -17.62
C GLY A 126 1.06 -15.88 -18.41
N ASN A 127 1.00 -15.99 -19.74
CA ASN A 127 0.80 -14.85 -20.63
C ASN A 127 -0.65 -14.70 -21.11
N ASP A 128 -1.51 -15.68 -20.80
CA ASP A 128 -2.78 -15.85 -21.48
C ASP A 128 -3.98 -15.65 -20.56
N HIS A 129 -3.76 -15.58 -19.25
CA HIS A 129 -4.82 -15.50 -18.25
C HIS A 129 -4.53 -14.47 -17.17
N VAL A 130 -5.60 -14.04 -16.53
CA VAL A 130 -5.57 -13.17 -15.34
C VAL A 130 -6.56 -13.67 -14.32
N VAL A 131 -6.15 -13.71 -13.06
CA VAL A 131 -7.05 -13.84 -11.91
C VAL A 131 -7.19 -12.49 -11.21
N PHE A 132 -8.42 -12.10 -10.86
CA PHE A 132 -8.69 -10.85 -10.16
C PHE A 132 -9.97 -10.97 -9.31
N ILE A 133 -10.16 -10.01 -8.40
CA ILE A 133 -11.35 -9.92 -7.56
C ILE A 133 -12.13 -8.66 -7.91
N GLN A 134 -13.43 -8.83 -8.14
CA GLN A 134 -14.40 -7.74 -8.26
C GLN A 134 -15.14 -7.61 -6.92
N ASN A 135 -14.91 -6.52 -6.23
CA ASN A 135 -15.65 -6.10 -5.04
C ASN A 135 -17.05 -5.62 -5.44
N GLY A 136 -18.04 -5.75 -4.56
CA GLY A 136 -19.39 -5.23 -4.73
C GLY A 136 -20.41 -5.91 -3.83
N ASP A 137 -21.70 -5.69 -4.09
CA ASP A 137 -22.80 -6.34 -3.33
C ASP A 137 -22.66 -7.87 -3.33
N THR A 138 -22.18 -8.43 -4.44
CA THR A 138 -21.74 -9.82 -4.53
C THR A 138 -20.31 -9.84 -5.06
N ALA A 139 -19.35 -9.89 -4.16
CA ALA A 139 -17.95 -9.99 -4.54
C ALA A 139 -17.66 -11.34 -5.21
N LYS A 140 -16.83 -11.32 -6.25
CA LYS A 140 -16.49 -12.50 -7.03
C LYS A 140 -15.01 -12.50 -7.39
N LEU A 141 -14.44 -13.70 -7.40
CA LEU A 141 -13.19 -13.96 -8.10
C LEU A 141 -13.49 -14.29 -9.55
N PHE A 142 -12.64 -13.81 -10.46
CA PHE A 142 -12.69 -14.07 -11.89
C PHE A 142 -11.37 -14.64 -12.38
N VAL A 143 -11.44 -15.57 -13.33
CA VAL A 143 -10.32 -15.96 -14.18
C VAL A 143 -10.71 -15.74 -15.63
N MET A 144 -10.00 -14.85 -16.31
CA MET A 144 -10.23 -14.51 -17.71
C MET A 144 -9.07 -15.00 -18.56
N ASN A 145 -9.37 -15.63 -19.70
CA ASN A 145 -8.43 -15.81 -20.79
C ASN A 145 -8.37 -14.50 -21.60
N ILE A 146 -7.28 -13.77 -21.49
CA ILE A 146 -7.14 -12.43 -22.07
C ILE A 146 -6.83 -12.47 -23.58
N LYS A 147 -6.39 -13.62 -24.10
CA LYS A 147 -6.17 -13.80 -25.56
C LYS A 147 -7.47 -13.94 -26.32
N THR A 148 -8.45 -14.62 -25.71
CA THR A 148 -9.77 -14.89 -26.31
C THR A 148 -10.88 -14.03 -25.74
N ASN A 149 -10.58 -13.25 -24.70
CA ASN A 149 -11.52 -12.45 -23.92
C ASN A 149 -12.68 -13.29 -23.36
N LYS A 150 -12.38 -14.49 -22.84
CA LYS A 150 -13.37 -15.43 -22.30
C LYS A 150 -13.24 -15.58 -20.80
N LEU A 151 -14.38 -15.63 -20.14
CA LEU A 151 -14.49 -16.04 -18.74
C LEU A 151 -14.28 -17.55 -18.65
N GLU A 152 -13.27 -17.98 -17.89
CA GLU A 152 -12.98 -19.40 -17.68
C GLU A 152 -13.48 -19.90 -16.32
N ARG A 153 -13.36 -19.07 -15.29
CA ARG A 153 -13.83 -19.38 -13.93
C ARG A 153 -14.37 -18.14 -13.24
N GLN A 154 -15.39 -18.34 -12.41
CA GLN A 154 -15.83 -17.37 -11.41
C GLN A 154 -16.45 -18.09 -10.22
N PHE A 155 -16.34 -17.50 -9.04
CA PHE A 155 -17.10 -17.91 -7.85
C PHE A 155 -17.26 -16.74 -6.89
N ILE A 156 -18.25 -16.83 -6.00
CA ILE A 156 -18.55 -15.80 -5.01
C ILE A 156 -17.53 -15.88 -3.87
N LEU A 157 -17.03 -14.72 -3.44
CA LEU A 157 -16.23 -14.58 -2.22
C LEU A 157 -17.11 -14.02 -1.09
N PRO A 158 -17.05 -14.60 0.12
CA PRO A 158 -17.78 -14.07 1.28
C PRO A 158 -17.32 -12.65 1.66
N THR A 159 -18.27 -11.78 2.00
CA THR A 159 -18.04 -10.43 2.53
C THR A 159 -18.99 -10.15 3.70
N LYS A 160 -18.72 -9.10 4.49
CA LYS A 160 -19.62 -8.62 5.55
C LYS A 160 -20.88 -7.93 4.99
N GLY A 161 -20.87 -7.52 3.72
CA GLY A 161 -21.97 -6.77 3.10
C GLY A 161 -22.11 -5.32 3.58
N THR A 162 -21.07 -4.73 4.17
CA THR A 162 -21.10 -3.37 4.75
C THR A 162 -20.59 -2.27 3.79
N GLY A 163 -20.23 -2.63 2.55
CA GLY A 163 -19.75 -1.71 1.51
C GLY A 163 -18.77 -2.38 0.54
N THR A 164 -18.58 -1.79 -0.64
CA THR A 164 -17.68 -2.31 -1.71
C THR A 164 -16.20 -2.06 -1.39
N HIS A 165 -15.88 -0.85 -0.93
CA HIS A 165 -14.50 -0.37 -0.87
C HIS A 165 -13.64 -1.13 0.14
N GLY A 166 -14.22 -1.60 1.25
CA GLY A 166 -13.47 -2.25 2.33
C GLY A 166 -13.36 -3.77 2.22
N GLN A 167 -13.70 -4.39 1.09
CA GLN A 167 -13.79 -5.85 0.98
C GLN A 167 -12.41 -6.50 0.77
N PHE A 168 -11.77 -6.20 -0.36
CA PHE A 168 -10.52 -6.82 -0.78
C PHE A 168 -9.55 -5.79 -1.37
N ARG A 169 -8.26 -5.99 -1.10
CA ARG A 169 -7.15 -5.24 -1.74
C ARG A 169 -6.12 -6.13 -2.39
N HIS A 170 -5.90 -7.35 -1.90
CA HIS A 170 -4.81 -8.18 -2.41
C HIS A 170 -5.11 -9.67 -2.29
N ALA A 171 -4.77 -10.41 -3.35
CA ALA A 171 -4.82 -11.86 -3.40
C ALA A 171 -3.63 -12.40 -4.20
N ARG A 172 -3.16 -13.61 -3.86
CA ARG A 172 -2.02 -14.25 -4.53
C ARG A 172 -2.20 -15.75 -4.66
N LEU A 173 -1.86 -16.28 -5.81
CA LEU A 173 -1.83 -17.72 -6.07
C LEU A 173 -0.69 -18.40 -5.31
N THR A 174 -0.98 -19.59 -4.79
CA THR A 174 -0.01 -20.46 -4.13
C THR A 174 0.65 -21.39 -5.14
N LYS A 175 1.77 -22.00 -4.76
CA LYS A 175 2.46 -23.03 -5.57
C LYS A 175 1.61 -24.29 -5.84
N ASP A 176 0.55 -24.49 -5.06
CA ASP A 176 -0.32 -25.66 -5.15
C ASP A 176 -1.53 -25.40 -6.06
N GLY A 177 -1.63 -24.20 -6.65
CA GLY A 177 -2.73 -23.83 -7.53
C GLY A 177 -4.00 -23.45 -6.82
N ASN A 178 -3.90 -22.92 -5.60
CA ASN A 178 -4.99 -22.29 -4.85
C ASN A 178 -4.76 -20.77 -4.80
N ILE A 179 -5.72 -20.02 -4.26
CA ILE A 179 -5.57 -18.57 -4.06
C ILE A 179 -5.72 -18.18 -2.60
N LEU A 180 -4.75 -17.46 -2.07
CA LEU A 180 -4.83 -16.74 -0.80
C LEU A 180 -5.47 -15.38 -1.01
N VAL A 181 -6.43 -15.03 -0.16
CA VAL A 181 -7.21 -13.80 -0.24
C VAL A 181 -7.19 -13.10 1.12
N ALA A 182 -6.79 -11.82 1.13
CA ALA A 182 -6.95 -10.94 2.29
C ALA A 182 -8.39 -10.40 2.34
N HIS A 183 -9.24 -10.97 3.18
CA HIS A 183 -10.58 -10.44 3.46
C HIS A 183 -10.46 -9.34 4.51
N MET A 184 -10.38 -8.08 4.07
CA MET A 184 -10.21 -6.92 4.95
C MET A 184 -11.41 -6.73 5.86
N ASP A 185 -12.62 -6.76 5.29
CA ASP A 185 -13.85 -6.56 6.05
C ASP A 185 -14.07 -7.68 7.07
N LEU A 186 -13.76 -8.93 6.72
CA LEU A 186 -13.86 -10.07 7.63
C LEU A 186 -12.73 -10.11 8.66
N GLY A 187 -11.61 -9.44 8.42
CA GLY A 187 -10.39 -9.56 9.23
C GLY A 187 -9.82 -10.97 9.17
N LYS A 188 -9.77 -11.56 7.98
CA LYS A 188 -9.35 -12.95 7.77
C LYS A 188 -8.44 -13.12 6.56
N ILE A 189 -7.56 -14.10 6.65
CA ILE A 189 -6.90 -14.69 5.49
C ILE A 189 -7.66 -15.97 5.15
N CYS A 190 -8.12 -16.09 3.91
CA CYS A 190 -8.78 -17.31 3.43
C CYS A 190 -8.03 -17.89 2.23
N GLU A 191 -8.04 -19.21 2.09
CA GLU A 191 -7.55 -19.89 0.89
C GLU A 191 -8.68 -20.61 0.19
N TYR A 192 -8.74 -20.52 -1.14
CA TYR A 192 -9.75 -21.17 -1.96
C TYR A 192 -9.11 -21.99 -3.07
N ASP A 193 -9.70 -23.15 -3.38
CA ASP A 193 -9.39 -23.89 -4.60
C ASP A 193 -10.05 -23.25 -5.83
N ILE A 194 -9.77 -23.80 -7.02
CA ILE A 194 -10.33 -23.32 -8.30
C ILE A 194 -11.87 -23.34 -8.37
N ASN A 195 -12.52 -24.18 -7.55
CA ASN A 195 -13.97 -24.32 -7.51
C ASN A 195 -14.61 -23.38 -6.46
N GLY A 196 -13.81 -22.57 -5.77
CA GLY A 196 -14.27 -21.69 -4.70
C GLY A 196 -14.49 -22.40 -3.37
N LYS A 197 -14.01 -23.63 -3.20
CA LYS A 197 -14.06 -24.29 -1.89
C LYS A 197 -13.01 -23.65 -0.98
N GLN A 198 -13.45 -23.13 0.16
CA GLN A 198 -12.54 -22.63 1.19
C GLN A 198 -11.75 -23.80 1.81
N LEU A 199 -10.43 -23.74 1.73
CA LEU A 199 -9.49 -24.73 2.27
C LEU A 199 -8.93 -24.32 3.63
N LEU A 200 -8.79 -23.01 3.85
CA LEU A 200 -8.21 -22.42 5.05
C LEU A 200 -8.96 -21.13 5.41
N SER A 201 -9.05 -20.84 6.72
CA SER A 201 -9.43 -19.53 7.23
C SER A 201 -8.64 -19.24 8.52
N ILE A 202 -7.93 -18.12 8.55
CA ILE A 202 -7.14 -17.65 9.69
C ILE A 202 -7.64 -16.25 10.08
N ASP A 203 -7.90 -16.04 11.36
CA ASP A 203 -8.22 -14.70 11.87
C ASP A 203 -6.97 -13.81 11.79
N MET A 204 -7.11 -12.68 11.10
CA MET A 204 -6.06 -11.69 10.91
C MET A 204 -6.69 -10.29 10.80
N PRO A 205 -7.07 -9.68 11.94
CA PRO A 205 -7.67 -8.34 11.95
C PRO A 205 -6.78 -7.30 11.28
N GLY A 206 -7.39 -6.42 10.48
CA GLY A 206 -6.68 -5.35 9.77
C GLY A 206 -5.84 -5.80 8.58
N VAL A 207 -5.91 -7.08 8.16
CA VAL A 207 -5.14 -7.58 7.01
C VAL A 207 -5.45 -6.78 5.74
N TRP A 208 -4.41 -6.34 5.05
CA TRP A 208 -4.48 -5.69 3.73
C TRP A 208 -3.98 -6.62 2.63
N SER A 209 -2.84 -7.28 2.87
CA SER A 209 -2.20 -8.16 1.90
C SER A 209 -1.72 -9.48 2.47
N VAL A 210 -1.50 -10.41 1.54
CA VAL A 210 -1.01 -11.77 1.75
C VAL A 210 -0.01 -12.15 0.66
N GLU A 211 1.04 -12.87 1.04
CA GLU A 211 2.02 -13.47 0.16
C GLU A 211 2.28 -14.93 0.61
N PRO A 212 2.08 -15.93 -0.26
CA PRO A 212 2.51 -17.30 0.03
C PRO A 212 4.03 -17.40 0.00
N LEU A 213 4.61 -18.01 1.02
CA LEU A 213 6.06 -18.20 1.13
C LEU A 213 6.49 -19.60 0.70
N LYS A 214 7.78 -19.74 0.35
CA LYS A 214 8.37 -21.03 -0.09
C LYS A 214 8.31 -22.14 0.96
N ASN A 215 8.27 -21.78 2.24
CA ASN A 215 8.16 -22.68 3.38
C ASN A 215 6.70 -23.03 3.73
N ASP A 216 5.74 -22.71 2.86
CA ASP A 216 4.29 -22.90 3.05
C ASP A 216 3.65 -21.99 4.12
N ASN A 217 4.42 -21.08 4.71
CA ASN A 217 3.87 -20.03 5.56
C ASN A 217 3.23 -18.92 4.70
N ILE A 218 2.51 -18.04 5.38
CA ILE A 218 1.85 -16.88 4.78
C ILE A 218 2.45 -15.63 5.42
N LEU A 219 3.02 -14.75 4.61
CA LEU A 219 3.33 -13.39 5.03
C LEU A 219 2.09 -12.52 4.84
N ALA A 220 1.70 -11.79 5.87
CA ALA A 220 0.57 -10.89 5.86
C ALA A 220 0.99 -9.51 6.36
N CYS A 221 0.34 -8.49 5.83
CA CYS A 221 0.60 -7.10 6.16
C CYS A 221 -0.71 -6.34 6.32
N GLY A 222 -0.75 -5.38 7.23
CA GLY A 222 -1.94 -4.56 7.42
C GLY A 222 -1.93 -3.72 8.69
N HIS A 223 -3.08 -3.13 8.98
CA HIS A 223 -3.26 -2.25 10.13
C HIS A 223 -4.69 -2.30 10.67
N GLU A 224 -4.80 -2.25 11.99
CA GLU A 224 -6.06 -2.11 12.71
C GLU A 224 -6.13 -0.69 13.31
N GLY A 225 -6.70 0.23 12.53
CA GLY A 225 -6.66 1.67 12.81
C GLY A 225 -5.23 2.23 12.76
N HIS A 226 -5.01 3.38 13.40
CA HIS A 226 -3.69 4.04 13.42
C HIS A 226 -2.77 3.56 14.56
N ARG A 227 -3.14 2.50 15.30
CA ARG A 227 -2.45 2.07 16.52
C ARG A 227 -1.75 0.72 16.41
N THR A 228 -2.22 -0.15 15.52
CA THR A 228 -1.69 -1.53 15.41
C THR A 228 -1.42 -1.85 13.94
N SER A 229 -0.23 -1.49 13.48
CA SER A 229 0.23 -1.78 12.11
C SER A 229 1.32 -2.85 12.17
N TYR A 230 1.28 -3.84 11.28
CA TYR A 230 2.13 -5.02 11.37
C TYR A 230 2.51 -5.61 10.02
N ALA A 231 3.62 -6.36 10.03
CA ALA A 231 3.87 -7.48 9.13
C ALA A 231 4.03 -8.75 9.95
N ARG A 232 3.40 -9.86 9.53
CA ARG A 232 3.37 -11.13 10.25
C ARG A 232 3.57 -12.29 9.31
N GLU A 233 4.49 -13.18 9.65
CA GLU A 233 4.53 -14.52 9.06
C GLU A 233 3.73 -15.47 9.96
N VAL A 234 2.72 -16.11 9.41
CA VAL A 234 1.94 -17.15 10.09
C VAL A 234 2.09 -18.48 9.39
N ASN A 235 2.07 -19.56 10.16
CA ASN A 235 1.97 -20.88 9.57
C ASN A 235 0.52 -21.21 9.17
N ARG A 236 0.33 -22.36 8.53
CA ARG A 236 -0.97 -22.86 8.07
C ARG A 236 -2.02 -23.06 9.18
N LYS A 237 -1.61 -23.11 10.45
CA LYS A 237 -2.51 -23.20 11.62
C LYS A 237 -2.90 -21.81 12.15
N GLY A 238 -2.35 -20.73 11.60
CA GLY A 238 -2.53 -19.36 12.08
C GLY A 238 -1.61 -18.97 13.23
N GLU A 239 -0.61 -19.78 13.57
CA GLU A 239 0.36 -19.43 14.60
C GLU A 239 1.37 -18.42 14.03
N ILE A 240 1.58 -17.31 14.73
CA ILE A 240 2.58 -16.30 14.37
C ILE A 240 3.98 -16.89 14.61
N VAL A 241 4.78 -17.02 13.55
CA VAL A 241 6.16 -17.51 13.62
C VAL A 241 7.19 -16.39 13.48
N TRP A 242 6.79 -15.25 12.92
CA TRP A 242 7.55 -14.01 12.92
C TRP A 242 6.58 -12.82 12.90
N GLU A 243 6.92 -11.75 13.62
CA GLU A 243 6.11 -10.54 13.69
C GLU A 243 7.02 -9.32 13.73
N TYR A 244 6.60 -8.28 13.03
CA TYR A 244 7.22 -6.97 13.07
C TYR A 244 6.14 -5.91 13.22
N MET A 245 6.11 -5.29 14.39
CA MET A 245 5.14 -4.25 14.69
C MET A 245 5.73 -2.91 14.26
N MET A 246 4.96 -2.06 13.60
CA MET A 246 5.43 -0.73 13.22
C MET A 246 5.70 0.15 14.45
N SER A 247 5.16 -0.21 15.62
CA SER A 247 5.52 0.40 16.90
C SER A 247 6.96 0.13 17.34
N ASP A 248 7.62 -0.90 16.79
CA ASP A 248 9.01 -1.26 17.09
C ASP A 248 10.02 -0.30 16.42
N ILE A 249 9.54 0.56 15.51
CA ILE A 249 10.32 1.61 14.84
C ILE A 249 9.75 3.01 15.10
N PRO A 250 9.75 3.48 16.36
CA PRO A 250 9.06 4.72 16.76
C PRO A 250 9.59 5.99 16.08
N ASP A 251 10.78 5.92 15.49
CA ASP A 251 11.43 6.98 14.70
C ASP A 251 10.90 7.08 13.26
N TYR A 252 10.15 6.08 12.80
CA TYR A 252 9.50 6.05 11.49
C TYR A 252 7.99 6.15 11.65
N SER A 253 7.37 7.12 10.97
CA SER A 253 5.92 7.18 10.81
C SER A 253 5.50 6.12 9.79
N PHE A 254 4.86 5.05 10.26
CA PHE A 254 4.45 3.92 9.42
C PHE A 254 3.00 3.49 9.67
N PRO A 255 2.02 4.36 9.42
CA PRO A 255 0.64 4.14 9.83
C PRO A 255 -0.10 3.11 8.95
N GLU A 256 0.20 3.06 7.66
CA GLU A 256 -0.64 2.38 6.66
C GLU A 256 0.22 1.42 5.82
N PRO A 257 0.80 0.36 6.43
CA PRO A 257 1.49 -0.68 5.68
C PRO A 257 0.49 -1.41 4.77
N GLN A 258 0.82 -1.56 3.48
CA GLN A 258 -0.09 -2.19 2.51
C GLN A 258 0.44 -3.57 2.08
N ILE A 259 1.59 -3.64 1.44
CA ILE A 259 2.21 -4.88 0.93
C ILE A 259 3.52 -5.17 1.69
N ALA A 260 3.69 -6.44 2.07
CA ALA A 260 4.97 -6.98 2.52
C ALA A 260 5.41 -8.11 1.57
N THR A 261 6.69 -8.12 1.22
CA THR A 261 7.29 -9.09 0.29
C THR A 261 8.55 -9.70 0.91
N ARG A 262 8.65 -11.04 0.95
CA ARG A 262 9.85 -11.75 1.40
C ARG A 262 10.89 -11.82 0.27
N LEU A 263 11.99 -11.10 0.46
CA LEU A 263 13.08 -11.02 -0.50
C LEU A 263 13.93 -12.30 -0.52
N ALA A 264 14.68 -12.52 -1.61
CA ALA A 264 15.56 -13.69 -1.76
C ALA A 264 16.64 -13.82 -0.67
N ASN A 265 17.09 -12.70 -0.10
CA ASN A 265 18.06 -12.67 1.00
C ASN A 265 17.44 -13.00 2.38
N GLY A 266 16.13 -13.23 2.45
CA GLY A 266 15.39 -13.49 3.69
C GLY A 266 14.87 -12.24 4.40
N ASN A 267 15.22 -11.04 3.94
CA ASN A 267 14.66 -9.79 4.45
C ASN A 267 13.23 -9.59 3.96
N THR A 268 12.49 -8.71 4.61
CA THR A 268 11.12 -8.36 4.26
C THR A 268 11.06 -6.90 3.82
N LEU A 269 10.64 -6.66 2.58
CA LEU A 269 10.32 -5.33 2.07
C LEU A 269 8.88 -5.00 2.43
N ILE A 270 8.64 -3.85 3.05
CA ILE A 270 7.32 -3.41 3.49
C ILE A 270 7.11 -1.99 2.97
N ASN A 271 6.04 -1.74 2.22
CA ASN A 271 5.68 -0.38 1.81
C ASN A 271 4.66 0.24 2.78
N ASN A 272 4.58 1.57 2.73
CA ASN A 272 3.79 2.43 3.57
C ASN A 272 3.04 3.42 2.70
N TRP A 273 1.72 3.37 2.74
CA TRP A 273 0.90 4.30 2.00
C TRP A 273 0.69 5.60 2.77
N PHE A 274 0.50 6.68 2.03
CA PHE A 274 0.14 7.97 2.61
C PHE A 274 -0.92 8.66 1.77
N ASN A 275 -1.86 9.28 2.47
CA ASN A 275 -2.98 9.99 1.88
C ASN A 275 -2.51 11.18 1.02
N SER A 276 -2.88 11.16 -0.27
CA SER A 276 -2.68 12.27 -1.23
C SER A 276 -3.92 13.16 -1.44
N TRP A 277 -5.01 12.86 -0.73
CA TRP A 277 -6.23 13.65 -0.70
C TRP A 277 -6.15 14.69 0.44
N GLU A 278 -7.04 15.69 0.37
CA GLU A 278 -7.14 16.67 1.46
C GLU A 278 -7.63 15.98 2.73
N GLY A 279 -7.13 16.41 3.89
CA GLY A 279 -7.54 15.89 5.19
C GLY A 279 -6.39 15.29 6.01
N PRO A 280 -6.72 14.55 7.08
CA PRO A 280 -5.74 13.90 7.93
C PRO A 280 -4.82 12.96 7.13
N GLY A 281 -3.53 12.93 7.50
CA GLY A 281 -2.53 12.10 6.83
C GLY A 281 -1.95 12.70 5.55
N LYS A 282 -2.38 13.90 5.13
CA LYS A 282 -1.73 14.64 4.06
C LYS A 282 -0.26 14.88 4.41
N ILE A 283 0.61 14.59 3.45
CA ILE A 283 2.05 14.67 3.64
C ILE A 283 2.48 16.12 3.80
N ASP A 284 3.28 16.38 4.83
CA ASP A 284 4.01 17.63 5.00
C ASP A 284 5.28 17.59 4.13
N PRO A 285 5.43 18.47 3.13
CA PRO A 285 6.62 18.54 2.30
C PRO A 285 7.91 18.81 3.09
N GLN A 286 7.82 19.39 4.29
CA GLN A 286 8.97 19.67 5.17
C GLN A 286 9.29 18.52 6.14
N ASN A 287 8.40 17.53 6.26
CA ASN A 287 8.52 16.41 7.20
C ASN A 287 8.07 15.11 6.52
N GLN A 288 8.83 14.71 5.50
CA GLN A 288 8.45 13.63 4.59
C GLN A 288 8.73 12.23 5.18
N PRO A 289 7.74 11.33 5.19
CA PRO A 289 7.91 9.98 5.69
C PRO A 289 8.63 9.08 4.68
N VAL A 290 8.94 7.85 5.09
CA VAL A 290 9.42 6.80 4.17
C VAL A 290 8.25 6.08 3.50
N GLN A 291 8.37 5.83 2.19
CA GLN A 291 7.43 5.01 1.42
C GLN A 291 7.63 3.51 1.60
N ALA A 292 8.84 3.07 1.98
CA ALA A 292 9.13 1.66 2.21
C ALA A 292 10.35 1.47 3.08
N ILE A 293 10.45 0.29 3.69
CA ILE A 293 11.60 -0.20 4.45
C ILE A 293 11.92 -1.64 4.07
N GLU A 294 13.20 -2.00 4.11
CA GLU A 294 13.65 -3.39 4.13
C GLU A 294 14.09 -3.75 5.54
N VAL A 295 13.59 -4.87 6.06
CA VAL A 295 13.81 -5.31 7.44
C VAL A 295 14.41 -6.71 7.44
N THR A 296 15.47 -6.93 8.23
CA THR A 296 16.06 -8.26 8.40
C THR A 296 15.19 -9.19 9.25
N PRO A 297 15.43 -10.52 9.23
CA PRO A 297 14.78 -11.44 10.17
C PRO A 297 14.95 -11.03 11.65
N ASP A 298 16.10 -10.44 11.99
CA ASP A 298 16.42 -9.87 13.30
C ASP A 298 15.78 -8.49 13.55
N LYS A 299 14.80 -8.08 12.74
CA LYS A 299 14.00 -6.86 12.89
C LYS A 299 14.79 -5.56 12.79
N LYS A 300 15.86 -5.53 11.98
CA LYS A 300 16.65 -4.32 11.73
C LYS A 300 16.28 -3.70 10.39
N VAL A 301 15.99 -2.40 10.37
CA VAL A 301 15.83 -1.64 9.13
C VAL A 301 17.20 -1.46 8.47
N VAL A 302 17.38 -2.02 7.27
CA VAL A 302 18.64 -1.99 6.52
C VAL A 302 18.58 -1.18 5.23
N TRP A 303 17.37 -0.84 4.80
CA TRP A 303 17.13 0.10 3.71
C TRP A 303 15.81 0.85 3.93
N ALA A 304 15.73 2.09 3.45
CA ALA A 304 14.48 2.84 3.40
C ALA A 304 14.37 3.69 2.13
N LEU A 305 13.16 3.79 1.60
CA LEU A 305 12.81 4.63 0.45
C LEU A 305 12.14 5.91 0.92
N ARG A 306 12.72 7.07 0.58
CA ARG A 306 12.06 8.38 0.70
C ARG A 306 12.23 9.16 -0.60
N SER A 307 11.13 9.36 -1.33
CA SER A 307 11.14 9.94 -2.68
C SER A 307 9.91 10.78 -2.98
N TRP A 308 9.76 11.92 -2.29
CA TRP A 308 8.62 12.84 -2.45
C TRP A 308 8.97 14.12 -3.21
N THR A 309 10.22 14.25 -3.66
CA THR A 309 10.73 15.44 -4.34
C THR A 309 11.43 15.07 -5.64
N ALA A 310 11.59 16.07 -6.51
CA ALA A 310 12.36 15.94 -7.73
C ALA A 310 13.80 15.46 -7.41
N PRO A 311 14.43 14.66 -8.28
CA PRO A 311 14.01 14.35 -9.66
C PRO A 311 13.04 13.17 -9.80
N LEU A 312 12.78 12.40 -8.74
CA LEU A 312 11.97 11.18 -8.81
C LEU A 312 10.49 11.46 -8.50
N ASN A 313 10.20 11.99 -7.30
CA ASN A 313 8.85 12.25 -6.79
C ASN A 313 7.87 11.11 -7.09
N LEU A 314 8.10 9.94 -6.49
CA LEU A 314 7.35 8.71 -6.78
C LEU A 314 5.90 8.76 -6.25
N GLY A 315 5.59 9.67 -5.32
CA GLY A 315 4.29 9.77 -4.68
C GLY A 315 4.05 8.65 -3.64
N PRO A 316 2.79 8.36 -3.28
CA PRO A 316 2.42 7.26 -2.38
C PRO A 316 2.86 5.92 -2.92
N SER A 317 3.03 4.94 -2.02
CA SER A 317 3.45 3.59 -2.37
C SER A 317 2.37 2.60 -2.01
N THR A 318 2.03 1.74 -2.96
CA THR A 318 1.15 0.58 -2.74
C THR A 318 1.84 -0.70 -3.20
N THR A 319 2.55 -0.66 -4.33
CA THR A 319 3.26 -1.82 -4.88
C THR A 319 4.71 -1.47 -5.19
N ILE A 320 5.63 -2.32 -4.75
CA ILE A 320 7.03 -2.30 -5.14
C ILE A 320 7.44 -3.72 -5.56
N GLN A 321 7.91 -3.87 -6.77
CA GLN A 321 8.42 -5.13 -7.31
C GLN A 321 9.90 -4.96 -7.65
N LEU A 322 10.80 -5.60 -6.90
CA LEU A 322 12.23 -5.57 -7.20
C LEU A 322 12.52 -6.38 -8.47
N LEU A 323 13.25 -5.80 -9.43
CA LEU A 323 13.40 -6.37 -10.77
C LEU A 323 14.42 -7.50 -10.86
N ASN A 324 15.34 -7.57 -9.90
CA ASN A 324 16.40 -8.58 -9.85
C ASN A 324 16.17 -9.59 -8.72
N ASP A 325 15.00 -9.58 -8.07
CA ASP A 325 14.67 -10.55 -7.04
C ASP A 325 14.08 -11.83 -7.68
N ALA A 326 14.73 -12.96 -7.44
CA ALA A 326 14.27 -14.27 -7.91
C ALA A 326 12.94 -14.71 -7.28
N ASN A 327 12.51 -14.08 -6.18
CA ASN A 327 11.23 -14.29 -5.53
C ASN A 327 10.14 -13.33 -6.03
N ALA A 328 10.46 -12.32 -6.83
CA ALA A 328 9.45 -11.38 -7.34
C ALA A 328 8.34 -12.13 -8.06
N ILE A 329 7.10 -11.61 -7.97
CA ILE A 329 5.90 -12.21 -8.56
C ILE A 329 6.22 -12.70 -9.97
N THR A 330 6.07 -14.00 -10.17
CA THR A 330 6.28 -14.61 -11.47
C THR A 330 4.95 -14.95 -12.09
N GLU A 331 4.89 -14.88 -13.42
CA GLU A 331 3.76 -15.36 -14.21
C GLU A 331 3.70 -16.89 -14.23
N HIS A 332 4.73 -17.57 -13.70
CA HIS A 332 4.85 -19.03 -13.62
C HIS A 332 4.05 -19.60 -12.45
N VAL A 333 2.82 -19.13 -12.30
CA VAL A 333 1.82 -19.62 -11.34
C VAL A 333 0.71 -20.35 -12.11
N HIS A 334 -0.14 -21.06 -11.39
CA HIS A 334 -1.33 -21.70 -11.95
C HIS A 334 -2.48 -21.58 -10.95
N PHE A 335 -3.71 -21.76 -11.41
CA PHE A 335 -4.89 -21.88 -10.54
C PHE A 335 -5.66 -23.13 -10.97
N GLY A 336 -5.61 -24.18 -10.14
CA GLY A 336 -5.99 -25.53 -10.55
C GLY A 336 -5.29 -25.96 -11.85
N ASP A 337 -6.08 -26.19 -12.90
CA ASP A 337 -5.65 -26.62 -14.23
C ASP A 337 -5.25 -25.47 -15.18
N ILE A 338 -5.52 -24.21 -14.81
CA ILE A 338 -5.24 -23.02 -15.64
C ILE A 338 -3.79 -22.55 -15.44
N ARG A 339 -3.04 -22.36 -16.53
CA ARG A 339 -1.59 -22.09 -16.57
C ARG A 339 -1.22 -20.95 -17.48
#